data_AF-A0A6B9FHJ9-F1
#
_entry.id   AF-A0A6B9FHJ9-F1
#
_cell.length_a   1.000
_cell.length_b   1.000
_cell.length_c   1.000
_cell.angle_alpha   90.00
_cell.angle_beta   90.00
_cell.angle_gamma   90.00
#
_symmetry.space_group_name_H-M   'P 1'
#
loop_
_entity.id
_entity.type
_entity.pdbx_description
1 polymer ?
#
loop_
_entity_poly.entity_id
_entity_poly.type
_entity_poly.pdbx_seq_one_letter_code
_entity_poly.pdbx_strand_id
1 'polypeptide(L)' 'MAEDSVQDPPEPRAVNIAHAWERAYWARRFMVPVEQVEAAVVAVGDEPARVAAHLGRDWPGHEPAT' A
#
# COMPACT_ATOMS: atom_id res chain seq x y z
N MET A 1 34.97 -3.52 2.61
CA MET A 1 34.07 -2.42 2.20
C MET A 1 32.72 -2.81 2.74
N ALA A 2 32.12 -2.00 3.60
CA ALA A 2 30.87 -2.34 4.26
C ALA A 2 29.78 -2.48 3.19
N GLU A 3 29.28 -3.70 3.04
CA GLU A 3 28.01 -3.96 2.37
C GLU A 3 26.96 -3.32 3.26
N ASP A 4 26.69 -2.04 2.99
CA ASP A 4 25.58 -1.29 3.55
C ASP A 4 24.34 -2.13 3.28
N SER A 5 23.84 -2.74 4.36
CA SER A 5 22.66 -3.56 4.32
C SER A 5 21.57 -2.73 3.67
N VAL A 6 21.16 -3.14 2.47
CA VAL A 6 19.91 -2.73 1.84
C VAL A 6 18.80 -3.20 2.76
N GLN A 7 18.59 -2.47 3.86
CA GLN A 7 17.40 -2.60 4.65
C GLN A 7 16.31 -2.06 3.75
N ASP A 8 15.62 -2.96 3.05
CA ASP A 8 14.32 -2.64 2.48
C ASP A 8 13.57 -1.80 3.51
N PRO A 9 13.18 -0.56 3.19
CA PRO A 9 12.46 0.27 4.13
C PRO A 9 11.27 -0.56 4.64
N PRO A 10 11.02 -0.58 5.97
CA PRO A 10 9.96 -1.40 6.53
C PRO A 10 8.69 -1.17 5.73
N GLU A 11 8.07 -2.25 5.24
CA GLU A 11 6.89 -2.15 4.40
C GLU A 11 5.90 -1.17 5.04
N PRO A 12 5.47 -0.12 4.31
CA PRO A 12 4.58 0.87 4.89
C PRO A 12 3.33 0.17 5.41
N ARG A 13 3.08 0.32 6.72
CA ARG A 13 1.94 -0.34 7.38
C ARG A 13 0.59 0.27 6.95
N ALA A 14 0.63 1.41 6.26
CA ALA A 14 -0.50 2.18 5.79
C ALA A 14 -0.27 2.66 4.34
N VAL A 15 -1.36 2.83 3.60
CA VAL A 15 -1.40 3.38 2.24
C VAL A 15 -1.33 4.90 2.31
N ASN A 16 -0.11 5.42 2.44
CA ASN A 16 0.10 6.86 2.44
C ASN A 16 0.12 7.42 1.01
N ILE A 17 -0.62 8.51 0.80
CA ILE A 17 -0.66 9.24 -0.46
C ILE A 17 0.13 10.57 -0.42
N ALA A 18 0.72 10.92 0.72
CA ALA A 18 1.47 12.16 0.92
C ALA A 18 2.75 12.24 0.06
N HIS A 19 3.39 11.10 -0.18
CA HIS A 19 4.60 11.04 -1.00
C HIS A 19 4.32 10.35 -2.35
N ALA A 20 4.86 10.92 -3.44
CA ALA A 20 4.70 10.38 -4.79
C ALA A 20 5.27 8.95 -4.94
N TRP A 21 6.33 8.62 -4.19
CA TRP A 21 6.94 7.30 -4.24
C TRP A 21 6.09 6.23 -3.55
N GLU A 22 5.38 6.55 -2.45
CA GLU A 22 4.45 5.62 -1.79
C GLU A 22 3.25 5.33 -2.68
N ARG A 23 2.67 6.36 -3.30
CA ARG A 23 1.60 6.19 -4.29
C ARG A 23 2.01 5.25 -5.41
N ALA A 24 3.20 5.43 -5.96
CA ALA A 24 3.73 4.57 -7.01
C ALA A 24 3.98 3.13 -6.53
N TYR A 25 4.44 2.95 -5.29
CA TYR A 25 4.61 1.64 -4.67
C TYR A 25 3.26 0.91 -4.55
N TRP A 26 2.24 1.57 -4.00
CA TRP A 26 0.90 1.00 -3.81
C TRP A 26 0.18 0.74 -5.14
N ALA A 27 0.32 1.62 -6.11
CA ALA A 27 -0.19 1.42 -7.48
C ALA A 27 0.37 0.13 -8.09
N ARG A 28 1.68 -0.13 -7.92
CA ARG A 28 2.32 -1.38 -8.37
C ARG A 28 1.83 -2.59 -7.57
N ARG A 29 1.68 -2.46 -6.25
CA ARG A 29 1.24 -3.54 -5.35
C ARG A 29 -0.19 -3.99 -5.63
N PHE A 30 -1.10 -3.04 -5.81
CA PHE A 30 -2.51 -3.30 -6.13
C PHE A 30 -2.75 -3.50 -7.63
N MET A 31 -1.74 -3.27 -8.48
CA MET A 31 -1.83 -3.31 -9.94
C MET A 31 -2.98 -2.42 -10.44
N VAL A 32 -3.06 -1.20 -9.95
CA VAL A 32 -4.02 -0.16 -10.35
C VAL A 32 -3.27 1.17 -10.54
N PRO A 33 -3.80 2.12 -11.33
CA PRO A 33 -3.25 3.47 -11.42
C PRO A 33 -3.26 4.18 -10.07
N VAL A 34 -2.30 5.10 -9.89
CA VAL A 34 -2.14 5.92 -8.67
C VAL A 34 -3.44 6.64 -8.30
N GLU A 35 -4.15 7.19 -9.29
CA GLU A 35 -5.42 7.89 -9.07
C GLU A 35 -6.49 7.01 -8.42
N GLN A 36 -6.52 5.71 -8.74
CA GLN A 36 -7.44 4.75 -8.11
C GLN A 36 -7.02 4.42 -6.68
N VAL A 37 -5.72 4.37 -6.39
CA VAL A 37 -5.22 4.22 -5.02
C VAL A 37 -5.62 5.44 -4.19
N GLU A 38 -5.41 6.65 -4.71
CA GLU A 38 -5.79 7.89 -4.03
C GLU A 38 -7.29 7.97 -3.76
N ALA A 39 -8.12 7.68 -4.77
CA ALA A 39 -9.56 7.64 -4.61
C ALA A 39 -10.00 6.61 -3.57
N ALA A 40 -9.40 5.41 -3.58
CA ALA A 40 -9.70 4.36 -2.61
C ALA A 40 -9.31 4.78 -1.19
N VAL A 41 -8.13 5.38 -1.00
CA VAL A 41 -7.67 5.88 0.31
C VAL A 41 -8.60 6.97 0.84
N VAL A 42 -9.06 7.88 -0.03
CA VAL A 42 -10.04 8.91 0.36
C VAL A 42 -11.39 8.28 0.74
N ALA A 43 -11.79 7.19 0.09
CA ALA A 43 -13.08 6.52 0.32
C ALA A 43 -13.10 5.65 1.59
N VAL A 44 -12.01 4.95 1.90
CA VAL A 44 -11.99 3.90 2.95
C VAL A 44 -10.91 4.10 4.03
N GLY A 45 -10.06 5.11 3.88
CA GLY A 45 -8.91 5.39 4.74
C GLY A 45 -7.61 4.78 4.22
N ASP A 46 -6.52 5.02 4.94
CA ASP A 46 -5.16 4.55 4.61
C ASP A 46 -4.89 3.07 4.96
N GLU A 47 -5.91 2.30 5.36
CA GLU A 47 -5.74 0.89 5.71
C GLU A 47 -5.63 0.01 4.45
N PRO A 48 -4.49 -0.67 4.20
CA PRO A 48 -4.26 -1.39 2.94
C PRO A 48 -5.25 -2.52 2.68
N ALA A 49 -5.73 -3.19 3.73
CA ALA A 49 -6.76 -4.23 3.61
C ALA A 49 -8.09 -3.65 3.12
N ARG A 50 -8.51 -2.48 3.63
CA ARG A 50 -9.74 -1.80 3.17
C ARG A 50 -9.60 -1.25 1.77
N VAL A 51 -8.45 -0.67 1.46
CA VAL A 51 -8.13 -0.17 0.11
C VAL A 51 -8.15 -1.32 -0.90
N ALA A 52 -7.51 -2.44 -0.58
CA ALA A 52 -7.54 -3.65 -1.41
C ALA A 52 -8.96 -4.17 -1.59
N ALA A 53 -9.74 -4.28 -0.51
CA ALA A 53 -11.13 -4.72 -0.56
C ALA A 53 -12.00 -3.79 -1.44
N HIS A 54 -11.80 -2.47 -1.33
CA HIS A 54 -12.48 -1.48 -2.17
C HIS A 54 -12.11 -1.61 -3.65
N LEU A 55 -10.84 -1.93 -3.93
CA LEU A 55 -10.30 -2.16 -5.28
C LEU A 55 -10.58 -3.58 -5.81
N GLY A 56 -11.25 -4.44 -5.03
CA GLY A 56 -11.50 -5.84 -5.35
C GLY A 56 -10.22 -6.66 -5.51
N ARG A 57 -9.15 -6.31 -4.78
CA ARG A 57 -7.87 -7.01 -4.77
C ARG A 57 -7.73 -7.87 -3.52
N ASP A 58 -7.06 -9.01 -3.69
CA ASP A 58 -6.66 -9.86 -2.60
C ASP A 58 -5.45 -9.25 -1.88
N TRP A 59 -5.53 -9.12 -0.56
CA TRP A 59 -4.46 -8.61 0.29
C TRP A 59 -3.84 -9.76 1.11
N PRO A 60 -2.67 -10.29 0.70
CA PRO A 60 -2.01 -11.38 1.39
C PRO A 60 -1.31 -10.82 2.64
N GLY A 61 -2.04 -10.73 3.74
CA GLY A 61 -1.50 -10.23 5.01
C GLY A 61 -2.54 -9.83 6.06
N HIS A 62 -3.83 -9.96 5.76
CA HIS A 62 -4.88 -9.77 6.76
C HIS A 62 -5.35 -11.13 7.25
N GLU A 63 -4.71 -11.65 8.31
CA GLU A 63 -5.48 -12.49 9.23
C GLU A 63 -6.58 -11.58 9.80
N PRO A 64 -7.88 -11.86 9.56
CA PRO A 64 -8.91 -11.15 10.27
C PRO A 64 -8.65 -11.41 11.75
N ALA A 65 -8.36 -10.35 12.52
CA ALA A 65 -8.37 -10.44 13.97
C ALA A 65 -9.78 -10.88 14.37
N THR A 66 -9.94 -12.18 14.61
CA THR A 66 -11.13 -12.81 15.19
C THR A 66 -11.38 -12.27 16.60
#